data_AF-A0A7C7C3F3-F1
#
_entry.id   AF-A0A7C7C3F3-F1
#
_cell.length_a   1.000
_cell.length_b   1.000
_cell.length_c   1.000
_cell.angle_alpha   90.00
_cell.angle_beta   90.00
_cell.angle_gamma   90.00
#
_symmetry.space_group_name_H-M   'P 1'
#
loop_
_entity.id
_entity.type
_entity.pdbx_description
1 polymer ?
#
loop_
_entity_poly.entity_id
_entity_poly.type
_entity_poly.pdbx_seq_one_letter_code
_entity_poly.pdbx_strand_id
1 'polypeptide(L)' 'MGKFKYVINGESSSQPVVAEFDVIESGLTKREAFAMAAMQGLIANHTLRGPHEECAELALCYADALLKELEK' A
#
# COMPACT_ATOMS: atom_id res chain seq x y z
N MET A 1 -13.97 10.23 7.90
CA MET A 1 -14.19 8.82 7.50
C MET A 1 -13.91 8.71 6.02
N GLY A 2 -12.83 8.06 5.59
CA GLY A 2 -12.46 7.94 4.18
C GLY A 2 -12.54 6.49 3.73
N LYS A 3 -13.41 6.19 2.74
CA LYS A 3 -13.42 4.91 2.04
C LYS A 3 -12.56 5.06 0.79
N PHE A 4 -11.54 4.24 0.64
CA PHE A 4 -10.69 4.27 -0.56
C PHE A 4 -10.91 3.00 -1.37
N LYS A 5 -11.23 3.16 -2.65
CA LYS A 5 -11.40 2.08 -3.61
C LYS A 5 -10.14 2.01 -4.48
N TYR A 6 -9.49 0.86 -4.53
CA TYR A 6 -8.40 0.58 -5.47
C TYR A 6 -8.74 -0.64 -6.31
N VAL A 7 -8.33 -0.62 -7.57
CA VAL A 7 -8.58 -1.69 -8.55
C VAL A 7 -7.29 -2.48 -8.72
N ILE A 8 -7.30 -3.77 -8.39
CA ILE A 8 -6.17 -4.68 -8.61
C ILE A 8 -6.40 -5.41 -9.93
N ASN A 9 -5.57 -5.14 -10.93
CA ASN A 9 -5.62 -5.86 -12.20
C ASN A 9 -4.85 -7.18 -12.06
N GLY A 10 -5.54 -8.24 -11.64
CA GLY A 10 -5.06 -9.61 -11.76
C GLY A 10 -5.36 -10.14 -13.15
N GLU A 11 -4.34 -10.61 -13.88
CA GLU A 11 -4.54 -11.29 -15.14
C GLU A 11 -5.39 -12.56 -14.94
N SER A 12 -6.46 -12.66 -15.74
CA SER A 12 -7.31 -13.85 -15.93
C SER A 12 -8.36 -14.16 -14.85
N SER A 13 -9.36 -13.30 -14.70
CA SER A 13 -10.79 -13.68 -14.68
C SER A 13 -11.67 -12.43 -14.62
N SER A 14 -12.82 -12.47 -15.32
CA SER A 14 -13.59 -11.31 -15.79
C SER A 14 -14.41 -10.53 -14.74
N GLN A 15 -13.91 -10.29 -13.52
CA GLN A 15 -14.52 -9.33 -12.59
C GLN A 15 -13.43 -8.56 -11.84
N PRO A 16 -13.50 -7.22 -11.75
CA PRO A 16 -12.61 -6.47 -10.87
C PRO A 16 -12.89 -6.96 -9.44
N VAL A 17 -11.92 -7.62 -8.83
CA VAL A 17 -12.00 -8.03 -7.44
C VAL A 17 -11.93 -6.74 -6.63
N VAL A 18 -13.10 -6.22 -6.25
CA VAL A 18 -13.19 -5.07 -5.36
C VAL A 18 -12.87 -5.61 -3.97
N ALA A 19 -11.58 -5.70 -3.65
CA ALA A 19 -11.15 -6.03 -2.31
C ALA A 19 -11.49 -4.84 -1.41
N GLU A 20 -12.60 -4.96 -0.68
CA GLU A 20 -12.96 -4.04 0.38
C GLU A 20 -12.02 -4.33 1.55
N PHE A 21 -10.85 -3.68 1.55
CA PHE A 21 -9.88 -3.85 2.63
C PHE A 21 -10.30 -2.94 3.79
N ASP A 22 -11.09 -3.50 4.71
CA ASP A 22 -11.38 -2.84 5.97
C ASP A 22 -10.11 -2.86 6.81
N VAL A 23 -9.33 -1.76 6.75
CA VAL A 23 -8.08 -1.55 7.51
C VAL A 23 -8.29 -1.77 9.02
N ILE A 24 -9.54 -1.76 9.48
CA ILE A 24 -9.95 -1.95 10.87
C ILE A 24 -9.84 -3.43 11.30
N GLU A 25 -10.03 -4.42 10.42
CA GLU A 25 -9.99 -5.85 10.81
C GLU A 25 -8.58 -6.41 10.92
N SER A 26 -7.57 -5.78 10.30
CA SER A 26 -6.21 -6.32 10.27
C SER A 26 -5.40 -6.07 11.55
N GLY A 27 -5.90 -5.27 12.50
CA GLY A 27 -5.17 -4.89 13.71
C GLY A 27 -3.93 -4.02 13.45
N LEU A 28 -3.82 -3.43 12.26
CA LEU A 28 -2.68 -2.63 11.84
C LEU A 28 -2.84 -1.18 12.28
N THR A 29 -1.73 -0.56 12.66
CA THR A 29 -1.63 0.89 12.82
C THR A 29 -1.77 1.58 11.45
N LYS A 30 -2.15 2.87 11.46
CA LYS A 30 -2.22 3.68 10.22
C LYS A 30 -0.90 3.66 9.45
N ARG A 31 0.22 3.74 10.16
CA ARG A 31 1.58 3.68 9.59
C ARG A 31 1.81 2.37 8.85
N GLU A 32 1.47 1.24 9.47
CA GLU A 32 1.65 -0.08 8.87
C GLU A 32 0.74 -0.28 7.65
N ALA A 33 -0.50 0.21 7.70
CA ALA A 33 -1.41 0.17 6.56
C ALA A 33 -0.85 0.96 5.36
N PHE A 34 -0.30 2.15 5.60
CA PHE A 34 0.32 2.96 4.55
C PHE A 34 1.63 2.36 4.05
N ALA A 35 2.45 1.80 4.94
CA ALA A 35 3.68 1.11 4.56
C ALA A 35 3.37 -0.12 3.70
N MET A 36 2.34 -0.89 4.04
CA MET A 36 1.89 -2.03 3.24
C MET A 36 1.46 -1.59 1.83
N ALA A 37 0.66 -0.52 1.72
CA ALA A 37 0.24 0.01 0.43
C ALA A 37 1.43 0.51 -0.40
N ALA A 38 2.39 1.21 0.22
CA ALA A 38 3.61 1.67 -0.44
C ALA A 38 4.47 0.49 -0.92
N MET A 39 4.63 -0.54 -0.09
CA MET A 39 5.41 -1.73 -0.40
C MET A 39 4.80 -2.51 -1.58
N GLN A 40 3.46 -2.62 -1.65
CA GLN A 40 2.77 -3.21 -2.80
C GLN A 40 3.09 -2.45 -4.10
N GLY A 41 3.07 -1.11 -4.06
CA GLY A 41 3.42 -0.29 -5.21
C GLY A 41 4.89 -0.41 -5.63
N LEU A 42 5.81 -0.47 -4.66
CA LEU A 42 7.24 -0.63 -4.91
C LEU A 42 7.56 -1.99 -5.52
N ILE A 43 6.96 -3.07 -5.00
CA ILE A 43 7.17 -4.44 -5.51
C ILE A 43 6.54 -4.61 -6.90
N ALA A 44 5.37 -4.01 -7.15
CA ALA A 44 4.72 -4.07 -8.46
C ALA A 44 5.50 -3.32 -9.56
N ASN A 45 6.38 -2.40 -9.17
CA ASN A 45 7.19 -1.64 -10.11
C ASN A 45 8.44 -2.44 -10.52
N HIS A 46 8.33 -3.16 -11.64
CA HIS A 46 9.41 -3.92 -12.28
C HIS A 46 10.64 -3.09 -12.70
N THR A 47 10.55 -1.75 -12.67
CA THR A 47 11.69 -0.85 -12.96
C THR A 47 12.56 -0.56 -11.74
N LEU A 48 12.04 -0.76 -10.52
CA LEU A 48 12.82 -0.70 -9.31
C LEU A 48 13.68 -1.97 -9.20
N ARG A 49 14.96 -1.83 -9.53
CA ARG A 49 15.97 -2.86 -9.27
C ARG A 49 16.68 -2.53 -7.96
N GLY A 50 16.35 -3.27 -6.91
CA GLY A 50 17.00 -3.16 -5.61
C GLY A 50 16.68 -4.38 -4.75
N PRO A 51 17.52 -4.72 -3.75
CA PRO A 51 17.21 -5.75 -2.77
C PRO A 51 15.88 -5.48 -2.05
N HIS A 52 15.21 -6.54 -1.62
CA HIS A 52 13.88 -6.44 -0.99
C HIS A 52 13.92 -5.61 0.31
N GLU A 53 15.06 -5.59 0.99
CA GLU A 53 15.30 -4.77 2.17
C GLU A 53 15.16 -3.26 1.87
N GLU A 54 15.65 -2.79 0.72
CA GLU A 54 15.53 -1.38 0.31
C GLU A 54 14.06 -0.99 0.03
N CYS A 55 13.25 -1.93 -0.46
CA CYS A 55 11.82 -1.69 -0.69
C CYS A 55 11.06 -1.49 0.62
N ALA A 56 11.44 -2.21 1.68
CA ALA A 56 10.80 -2.08 2.99
C ALA A 56 11.12 -0.72 3.63
N GLU A 57 12.38 -0.27 3.56
CA GLU A 57 12.79 1.04 4.07
C GLU A 57 12.08 2.19 3.34
N LEU A 58 12.03 2.13 2.00
CA LEU A 58 11.32 3.12 1.19
C LEU A 58 9.82 3.15 1.50
N ALA A 59 9.19 2.00 1.71
CA ALA A 59 7.78 1.92 2.06
C ALA A 59 7.48 2.64 3.39
N LEU A 60 8.34 2.48 4.40
CA LEU A 60 8.23 3.20 5.66
C LEU A 60 8.42 4.71 5.48
N CYS A 61 9.41 5.14 4.67
CA CYS A 61 9.61 6.55 4.37
C CYS A 61 8.38 7.21 3.73
N TYR A 62 7.72 6.52 2.78
CA TYR A 62 6.49 7.03 2.18
C TYR A 62 5.33 7.08 3.17
N ALA A 63 5.20 6.08 4.04
CA ALA A 63 4.17 6.07 5.09
C ALA A 63 4.34 7.24 6.06
N ASP A 64 5.57 7.49 6.52
CA ASP A 64 5.89 8.58 7.46
C ASP A 64 5.69 9.96 6.81
N ALA A 65 6.08 10.12 5.54
CA ALA A 65 5.84 11.35 4.79
C ALA A 65 4.35 11.65 4.60
N LEU A 66 3.54 10.63 4.30
CA LEU A 66 2.10 10.77 4.15
C LEU A 66 1.42 11.13 5.47
N LEU A 67 1.78 10.45 6.57
CA LEU A 67 1.25 10.78 7.89
C LEU A 67 1.54 12.24 8.26
N LYS A 68 2.77 12.69 8.04
CA LYS A 68 3.16 14.08 8.28
C LYS A 68 2.36 15.08 7.44
N GLU A 69 1.95 14.73 6.23
CA GLU A 69 1.12 15.60 5.38
C GLU A 69 -0.33 15.66 5.88
N LEU A 70 -0.86 14.53 6.34
CA LEU A 70 -2.25 14.42 6.80
C LEU A 70 -2.48 15.02 8.19
N GLU A 71 -1.42 15.22 8.98
CA GLU A 71 -1.45 15.84 10.31
C GLU A 71 -1.29 17.38 10.29
N LYS A 72 -1.16 17.98 9.10
CA LYS A 72 -1.16 19.44 8.90
C LYS A 72 -2.58 20.00 8.89
#